data_AF-V4XZZ3-F1
#
_entry.id   AF-V4XZZ3-F1
#
_cell.length_a   1.000
_cell.length_b   1.000
_cell.length_c   1.000
_cell.angle_alpha   90.00
_cell.angle_beta   90.00
_cell.angle_gamma   90.00
#
_symmetry.space_group_name_H-M   'P 1'
#
loop_
_entity.id
_entity.type
_entity.pdbx_description
1 polymer ?
#
loop_
_entity_poly.entity_id
_entity_poly.type
_entity_poly.pdbx_seq_one_letter_code
_entity_poly.pdbx_strand_id
1 'polypeptide(L)'
;MEQDPNGDYEMKDGNTYSFMDTYVVDTGYGLERWTWMSQGTPTVYEAVYPEMIAELKEHAGIDHTDEENELIGRTARLAGRMDIDEAEDMATARREIADRLDVDVDRLTALMEPLEDIYAIADHCRALAYMFGDEIVPSNVGTGYLARMVLRRTKRLVDNVGIDAPLDELVDMQAERLGYENRDTIREIVRTEEAKYRETLERGGRKVEQLAAEYADSDEPIPTEQLLELYDSHGIQPDMVAEIAADTDATVEVPDDFYSLVAARHDDAGNDGGSEADRDERFADLPETEKLYYDNQDRTEFEAVVIDVFEADNGYDVVLDQTMFYPEGGGQPADHGTLSSDETVAEVTDVQLVDDVVLHRTDSDPGKGEFVRGQIGRRPPPTAHGTSHRDSYHRSRTRQVVGDHIRQAGAQKRTDSARLDVRHYNRLSREEIREIERVANELVRENHSVSQEWPHRNDAEAEYGFDLYQGGIPPGTNIRLIHIGDDTQACGGTHVSRTGEVGAIKIRSTEPV
;
A
#
# COMPACT_ATOMS: atom_id res chain seq x y z
N MET A 1 -17.01 -8.47 -18.25
CA MET A 1 -17.55 -9.34 -17.20
C MET A 1 -16.93 -8.85 -15.92
N GLU A 2 -17.66 -8.90 -14.82
CA GLU A 2 -17.14 -8.60 -13.48
C GLU A 2 -17.09 -9.88 -12.67
N GLN A 3 -16.17 -9.94 -11.71
CA GLN A 3 -16.06 -11.07 -10.80
C GLN A 3 -17.33 -11.13 -9.94
N ASP A 4 -17.99 -12.28 -9.95
CA ASP A 4 -19.25 -12.54 -9.25
C ASP A 4 -19.19 -13.97 -8.71
N PRO A 5 -19.18 -14.17 -7.38
CA PRO A 5 -19.17 -15.50 -6.77
C PRO A 5 -20.29 -16.42 -7.29
N ASN A 6 -21.42 -15.83 -7.69
CA ASN A 6 -22.57 -16.55 -8.24
C ASN A 6 -22.61 -16.54 -9.77
N GLY A 7 -21.53 -16.10 -10.42
CA GLY A 7 -21.45 -15.95 -11.86
C GLY A 7 -21.42 -17.27 -12.63
N ASP A 8 -22.02 -17.26 -13.82
CA ASP A 8 -22.16 -18.44 -14.67
C ASP A 8 -20.86 -18.83 -15.42
N TYR A 9 -19.83 -17.97 -15.39
CA TYR A 9 -18.60 -18.15 -16.17
C TYR A 9 -17.37 -18.30 -15.28
N GLU A 10 -16.75 -19.48 -15.29
CA GLU A 10 -15.46 -19.72 -14.63
C GLU A 10 -14.30 -19.37 -15.59
N MET A 11 -13.33 -18.59 -15.10
CA MET A 11 -12.14 -18.19 -15.86
C MET A 11 -10.88 -18.91 -15.35
N LYS A 12 -9.74 -18.74 -16.05
CA LYS A 12 -8.48 -19.46 -15.75
C LYS A 12 -7.86 -19.12 -14.39
N ASP A 13 -8.26 -18.00 -13.80
CA ASP A 13 -7.88 -17.58 -12.46
C ASP A 13 -8.66 -18.32 -11.36
N GLY A 14 -9.60 -19.21 -11.73
CA GLY A 14 -10.41 -19.98 -10.80
C GLY A 14 -11.62 -19.21 -10.24
N ASN A 15 -11.84 -17.98 -10.69
CA ASN A 15 -12.96 -17.14 -10.25
C ASN A 15 -14.16 -17.26 -11.19
N THR A 16 -15.35 -17.01 -10.65
CA THR A 16 -16.61 -16.92 -11.37
C THR A 16 -16.96 -15.48 -11.75
N TYR A 17 -17.65 -15.31 -12.87
CA TYR A 17 -17.89 -14.01 -13.51
C TYR A 17 -19.30 -13.89 -14.10
N SER A 18 -19.82 -12.68 -14.10
CA SER A 18 -21.12 -12.28 -14.69
C SER A 18 -20.96 -11.17 -15.72
N PHE A 19 -21.93 -11.04 -16.64
CA PHE A 19 -21.94 -9.91 -17.58
C PHE A 19 -22.34 -8.62 -16.87
N MET A 20 -21.58 -7.55 -17.13
CA MET A 20 -21.87 -6.20 -16.67
C MET A 20 -22.89 -5.54 -17.59
N ASP A 21 -23.67 -4.61 -17.05
CA ASP A 21 -24.55 -3.72 -17.83
C ASP A 21 -23.76 -2.76 -18.72
N THR A 22 -22.51 -2.44 -18.33
CA THR A 22 -21.62 -1.54 -19.05
C THR A 22 -20.46 -2.31 -19.70
N TYR A 23 -20.24 -2.09 -20.99
CA TYR A 23 -19.10 -2.64 -21.72
C TYR A 23 -17.99 -1.60 -21.84
N VAL A 24 -16.78 -1.99 -21.45
CA VAL A 24 -15.57 -1.16 -21.55
C VAL A 24 -14.67 -1.70 -22.65
N VAL A 25 -14.12 -0.81 -23.48
CA VAL A 25 -13.07 -1.15 -24.44
C VAL A 25 -11.72 -0.90 -23.75
N ASP A 26 -11.06 -1.96 -23.34
CA ASP A 26 -9.74 -1.91 -22.70
C ASP A 26 -8.65 -2.29 -23.71
N THR A 27 -7.72 -1.37 -23.98
CA THR A 27 -6.62 -1.57 -24.93
C THR A 27 -5.29 -1.21 -24.29
N GLY A 28 -4.31 -2.11 -24.34
CA GLY A 28 -2.93 -1.87 -23.89
C GLY A 28 -1.94 -1.82 -25.05
N TYR A 29 -1.15 -0.75 -25.12
CA TYR A 29 -0.05 -0.62 -26.09
C TYR A 29 1.27 -0.39 -25.35
N GLY A 30 2.14 -1.40 -25.30
CA GLY A 30 3.44 -1.28 -24.64
C GLY A 30 4.38 -0.31 -25.37
N LEU A 31 4.55 0.90 -24.83
CA LEU A 31 5.38 1.95 -25.42
C LEU A 31 6.82 1.49 -25.64
N GLU A 32 7.36 0.74 -24.68
CA GLU A 32 8.70 0.16 -24.69
C GLU A 32 8.87 -0.80 -25.88
N ARG A 33 7.87 -1.64 -26.15
CA ARG A 33 7.88 -2.59 -27.28
C ARG A 33 7.79 -1.87 -28.62
N TRP A 34 7.01 -0.80 -28.72
CA TRP A 34 6.95 0.03 -29.93
C TRP A 34 8.28 0.74 -30.19
N THR A 35 8.90 1.26 -29.12
CA THR A 35 10.23 1.86 -29.19
C THR A 35 11.23 0.82 -29.67
N TRP A 36 11.25 -0.37 -29.08
CA TRP A 36 12.10 -1.48 -29.50
C TRP A 36 11.90 -1.86 -30.97
N MET A 37 10.65 -2.03 -31.41
CA MET A 37 10.32 -2.30 -32.81
C MET A 37 10.87 -1.24 -33.76
N SER A 38 10.85 0.04 -33.35
CA SER A 38 11.35 1.15 -34.18
C SER A 38 12.87 1.20 -34.29
N GLN A 39 13.58 0.78 -33.24
CA GLN A 39 15.04 0.87 -33.17
C GLN A 39 15.73 -0.42 -33.64
N GLY A 40 15.09 -1.58 -33.48
CA GLY A 40 15.64 -2.88 -33.90
C GLY A 40 16.88 -3.31 -33.12
N THR A 41 17.05 -2.84 -31.88
CA THR A 41 18.11 -3.28 -30.96
C THR A 41 17.96 -4.75 -30.59
N PRO A 42 19.02 -5.43 -30.10
CA PRO A 42 18.94 -6.80 -29.59
C PRO A 42 17.84 -7.01 -28.54
N THR A 43 17.73 -6.10 -27.57
CA THR A 43 16.73 -6.16 -26.50
C THR A 43 15.93 -4.87 -26.38
N VAL A 44 14.77 -4.94 -25.71
CA VAL A 44 13.98 -3.76 -25.35
C VAL A 44 14.77 -2.82 -24.44
N TYR A 45 15.59 -3.35 -23.53
CA TYR A 45 16.38 -2.57 -22.58
C TYR A 45 17.38 -1.66 -23.28
N GLU A 46 18.02 -2.12 -24.35
CA GLU A 46 18.95 -1.29 -25.13
C GLU A 46 18.23 -0.21 -25.95
N ALA A 47 16.96 -0.41 -26.32
CA ALA A 47 16.16 0.64 -26.96
C ALA A 47 15.68 1.69 -25.96
N VAL A 48 15.27 1.26 -24.77
CA VAL A 48 14.64 2.14 -23.78
C VAL A 48 15.70 2.79 -22.88
N TYR A 49 16.76 2.10 -22.46
CA TYR A 49 17.75 2.56 -21.48
C TYR A 49 19.21 2.57 -21.98
N PRO A 50 19.51 3.03 -23.21
CA PRO A 50 20.85 2.86 -23.81
C PRO A 50 21.98 3.47 -22.97
N GLU A 51 21.75 4.66 -22.39
CA GLU A 51 22.74 5.39 -21.59
C GLU A 51 23.05 4.67 -20.27
N MET A 52 22.02 4.20 -19.56
CA MET A 52 22.20 3.47 -18.30
C MET A 52 22.87 2.11 -18.53
N ILE A 53 22.48 1.38 -19.59
CA ILE A 53 23.12 0.12 -19.94
C ILE A 53 24.61 0.34 -20.27
N ALA A 54 24.94 1.43 -20.95
CA ALA A 54 26.33 1.78 -21.23
C ALA A 54 27.12 2.07 -19.94
N GLU A 55 26.59 2.87 -19.03
CA GLU A 55 27.25 3.15 -17.75
C GLU A 55 27.40 1.89 -16.89
N LEU A 56 26.36 1.05 -16.78
CA LEU A 56 26.44 -0.20 -16.02
C LEU A 56 27.51 -1.15 -16.59
N LYS A 57 27.61 -1.27 -17.92
CA LYS A 57 28.68 -2.05 -18.57
C LYS A 57 30.07 -1.47 -18.28
N GLU A 58 30.21 -0.14 -18.31
CA GLU A 58 31.46 0.55 -17.99
C GLU A 58 31.89 0.30 -16.54
N HIS A 59 30.98 0.49 -15.58
CA HIS A 59 31.24 0.23 -14.16
C HIS A 59 31.55 -1.24 -13.85
N ALA A 60 30.92 -2.17 -14.58
CA ALA A 60 31.18 -3.61 -14.47
C ALA A 60 32.47 -4.05 -15.19
N GLY A 61 33.11 -3.18 -15.98
CA GLY A 61 34.26 -3.54 -16.80
C GLY A 61 33.94 -4.54 -17.91
N ILE A 62 32.68 -4.58 -18.38
CA ILE A 62 32.23 -5.48 -19.43
C ILE A 62 32.47 -4.84 -20.79
N ASP A 63 33.45 -5.37 -21.51
CA ASP A 63 33.76 -5.00 -22.89
C ASP A 63 33.68 -6.26 -23.77
N HIS A 64 32.70 -6.29 -24.67
CA HIS A 64 32.45 -7.41 -25.57
C HIS A 64 33.04 -7.13 -26.95
N THR A 65 33.68 -8.15 -27.52
CA THR A 65 34.14 -8.12 -28.91
C THR A 65 32.97 -8.05 -29.89
N ASP A 66 33.23 -7.62 -31.13
CA ASP A 66 32.21 -7.60 -32.19
C ASP A 66 31.55 -8.98 -32.40
N GLU A 67 32.33 -10.06 -32.28
CA GLU A 67 31.83 -11.44 -32.41
C GLU A 67 30.89 -11.83 -31.24
N GLU A 68 31.21 -11.41 -30.02
CA GLU A 68 30.37 -11.63 -28.84
C GLU A 68 29.07 -10.83 -28.91
N ASN A 69 29.13 -9.57 -29.34
CA ASN A 69 27.94 -8.75 -29.58
C ASN A 69 27.03 -9.36 -30.66
N GLU A 70 27.59 -9.93 -31.73
CA GLU A 70 26.82 -10.66 -32.73
C GLU A 70 26.17 -11.93 -32.15
N LEU A 71 26.90 -12.65 -31.29
CA LEU A 71 26.35 -13.83 -30.61
C LEU A 71 25.19 -13.45 -29.67
N ILE A 72 25.36 -12.44 -28.82
CA ILE A 72 24.33 -11.92 -27.92
C ILE A 72 23.08 -11.51 -28.72
N GLY A 73 23.25 -10.80 -29.84
CA GLY A 73 22.14 -10.40 -30.71
C GLY A 73 21.39 -11.58 -31.34
N ARG A 74 22.08 -12.68 -31.65
CA ARG A 74 21.45 -13.92 -32.13
C ARG A 74 20.72 -14.65 -31.01
N THR A 75 21.30 -14.71 -29.82
CA THR A 75 20.68 -15.26 -28.60
C THR A 75 19.38 -14.54 -28.26
N ALA A 76 19.38 -13.20 -28.23
CA ALA A 76 18.19 -12.40 -27.92
C ALA A 76 17.00 -12.68 -28.87
N ARG A 77 17.28 -12.92 -30.17
CA ARG A 77 16.24 -13.29 -31.16
C ARG A 77 15.63 -14.67 -30.91
N LEU A 78 16.40 -15.59 -30.33
CA LEU A 78 15.95 -16.94 -29.99
C LEU A 78 15.21 -16.94 -28.65
N ALA A 79 15.69 -16.19 -27.66
CA ALA A 79 15.08 -16.07 -26.35
C ALA A 79 13.60 -15.63 -26.42
N GLY A 80 13.26 -14.69 -27.30
CA GLY A 80 11.86 -14.25 -27.48
C GLY A 80 10.90 -15.29 -28.07
N ARG A 81 11.37 -16.50 -28.42
CA ARG A 81 10.54 -17.63 -28.86
C ARG A 81 10.36 -18.70 -27.78
N MET A 82 11.04 -18.54 -26.64
CA MET A 82 10.96 -19.46 -25.53
C MET A 82 9.91 -18.92 -24.58
N ASP A 83 8.86 -19.70 -24.37
CA ASP A 83 7.87 -19.38 -23.37
C ASP A 83 8.44 -19.83 -22.03
N ILE A 84 8.71 -18.88 -21.13
CA ILE A 84 9.25 -19.18 -19.80
C ILE A 84 8.22 -19.98 -19.00
N ASP A 85 6.93 -19.83 -19.31
CA ASP A 85 5.84 -20.58 -18.70
C ASP A 85 5.73 -22.03 -19.23
N GLU A 86 6.30 -22.34 -20.40
CA GLU A 86 6.36 -23.71 -20.96
C GLU A 86 7.71 -24.40 -20.75
N ALA A 87 8.78 -23.65 -20.47
CA ALA A 87 10.09 -24.21 -20.18
C ALA A 87 10.10 -24.81 -18.77
N GLU A 88 10.47 -26.10 -18.65
CA GLU A 88 10.56 -26.77 -17.34
C GLU A 88 11.61 -26.13 -16.40
N ASP A 89 12.60 -25.39 -16.94
CA ASP A 89 13.67 -24.65 -16.24
C ASP A 89 14.48 -23.79 -17.25
N MET A 90 14.86 -22.56 -16.87
CA MET A 90 15.76 -21.66 -17.63
C MET A 90 17.06 -22.32 -18.12
N ALA A 91 17.63 -23.25 -17.36
CA ALA A 91 18.84 -23.98 -17.75
C ALA A 91 18.63 -24.84 -19.02
N THR A 92 17.43 -25.39 -19.20
CA THR A 92 17.07 -26.16 -20.39
C THR A 92 16.91 -25.24 -21.59
N ALA A 93 16.25 -24.09 -21.40
CA ALA A 93 16.13 -23.09 -22.45
C ALA A 93 17.50 -22.63 -22.98
N ARG A 94 18.44 -22.39 -22.08
CA ARG A 94 19.81 -21.98 -22.41
C ARG A 94 20.58 -23.04 -23.21
N ARG A 95 20.44 -24.32 -22.84
CA ARG A 95 21.04 -25.45 -23.59
C ARG A 95 20.50 -25.53 -25.02
N GLU A 96 19.19 -25.39 -25.20
CA GLU A 96 18.59 -25.43 -26.54
C GLU A 96 19.07 -24.27 -27.43
N ILE A 97 19.23 -23.07 -26.87
CA ILE A 97 19.78 -21.93 -27.60
C ILE A 97 21.24 -22.18 -27.99
N ALA A 98 22.05 -22.68 -27.05
CA ALA A 98 23.46 -23.01 -27.28
C ALA A 98 23.62 -24.02 -28.43
N ASP A 99 22.83 -25.11 -28.40
CA ASP A 99 22.78 -26.12 -29.45
C ASP A 99 22.37 -25.53 -30.80
N ARG A 100 21.39 -24.61 -30.81
CA ARG A 100 20.91 -23.94 -32.03
C ARG A 100 21.96 -23.02 -32.65
N LEU A 101 22.80 -22.42 -31.81
CA LEU A 101 23.84 -21.48 -32.21
C LEU A 101 25.20 -22.15 -32.46
N ASP A 102 25.31 -23.45 -32.18
CA ASP A 102 26.56 -24.22 -32.24
C ASP A 102 27.65 -23.59 -31.34
N VAL A 103 27.25 -23.23 -30.11
CA VAL A 103 28.11 -22.64 -29.09
C VAL A 103 28.08 -23.49 -27.83
N ASP A 104 29.21 -23.55 -27.15
CA ASP A 104 29.32 -24.17 -25.84
C ASP A 104 28.40 -23.48 -24.82
N VAL A 105 27.65 -24.26 -24.03
CA VAL A 105 26.64 -23.70 -23.12
C VAL A 105 27.29 -22.88 -22.00
N ASP A 106 28.44 -23.31 -21.49
CA ASP A 106 29.14 -22.59 -20.41
C ASP A 106 29.65 -21.25 -20.92
N ARG A 107 30.16 -21.21 -22.15
CA ARG A 107 30.52 -19.95 -22.82
C ARG A 107 29.31 -19.02 -23.01
N LEU A 108 28.17 -19.56 -23.45
CA LEU A 108 26.97 -18.75 -23.65
C LEU A 108 26.47 -18.19 -22.30
N THR A 109 26.50 -19.02 -21.26
CA THR A 109 26.12 -18.63 -19.90
C THR A 109 26.99 -17.51 -19.36
N ALA A 110 28.32 -17.66 -19.45
CA ALA A 110 29.26 -16.64 -18.98
C ALA A 110 29.12 -15.28 -19.69
N LEU A 111 28.64 -15.27 -20.94
CA LEU A 111 28.38 -14.03 -21.70
C LEU A 111 27.03 -13.39 -21.35
N MET A 112 26.02 -14.22 -21.09
CA MET A 112 24.64 -13.75 -20.93
C MET A 112 24.28 -13.40 -19.49
N GLU A 113 24.79 -14.12 -18.48
CA GLU A 113 24.44 -13.89 -17.07
C GLU A 113 24.74 -12.45 -16.61
N PRO A 114 25.95 -11.87 -16.84
CA PRO A 114 26.22 -10.50 -16.43
C PRO A 114 25.34 -9.47 -17.15
N LEU A 115 24.92 -9.78 -18.39
CA LEU A 115 24.02 -8.91 -19.16
C LEU A 115 22.58 -9.00 -18.64
N GLU A 116 22.11 -10.19 -18.27
CA GLU A 116 20.80 -10.40 -17.66
C GLU A 116 20.69 -9.59 -16.35
N ASP A 117 21.73 -9.64 -15.52
CA ASP A 117 21.80 -8.83 -14.31
C ASP A 117 21.83 -7.33 -14.61
N ILE A 118 22.61 -6.87 -15.58
CA ILE A 118 22.63 -5.46 -16.01
C ILE A 118 21.26 -4.99 -16.50
N TYR A 119 20.57 -5.81 -17.30
CA TYR A 119 19.22 -5.48 -17.77
C TYR A 119 18.23 -5.40 -16.62
N ALA A 120 18.31 -6.34 -15.67
CA ALA A 120 17.48 -6.33 -14.47
C ALA A 120 17.77 -5.11 -13.58
N ILE A 121 19.04 -4.73 -13.38
CA ILE A 121 19.41 -3.53 -12.62
C ILE A 121 18.83 -2.28 -13.29
N ALA A 122 18.97 -2.15 -14.61
CA ALA A 122 18.45 -0.99 -15.34
C ALA A 122 16.92 -0.86 -15.21
N ASP A 123 16.21 -1.97 -15.39
CA ASP A 123 14.76 -2.01 -15.27
C ASP A 123 14.29 -1.73 -13.83
N HIS A 124 14.91 -2.38 -12.84
CA HIS A 124 14.57 -2.15 -11.44
C HIS A 124 14.89 -0.73 -10.98
N CYS A 125 16.00 -0.12 -11.40
CA CYS A 125 16.29 1.28 -11.07
C CYS A 125 15.20 2.22 -11.61
N ARG A 126 14.65 1.94 -12.80
CA ARG A 126 13.51 2.72 -13.33
C ARG A 126 12.24 2.46 -12.53
N ALA A 127 11.96 1.21 -12.17
CA ALA A 127 10.82 0.87 -11.33
C ALA A 127 10.90 1.58 -9.95
N LEU A 128 12.08 1.58 -9.32
CA LEU A 128 12.33 2.29 -8.07
C LEU A 128 12.21 3.81 -8.23
N ALA A 129 12.66 4.37 -9.36
CA ALA A 129 12.48 5.78 -9.65
C ALA A 129 10.98 6.16 -9.75
N TYR A 130 10.15 5.35 -10.41
CA TYR A 130 8.70 5.53 -10.39
C TYR A 130 8.13 5.39 -8.98
N MET A 131 8.48 4.31 -8.27
CA MET A 131 7.92 4.03 -6.95
C MET A 131 8.22 5.17 -5.96
N PHE A 132 9.48 5.60 -5.87
CA PHE A 132 9.88 6.65 -4.93
C PHE A 132 9.52 8.05 -5.43
N GLY A 133 9.53 8.27 -6.74
CA GLY A 133 9.07 9.49 -7.37
C GLY A 133 7.59 9.75 -7.09
N ASP A 134 6.77 8.70 -7.16
CA ASP A 134 5.35 8.69 -6.78
C ASP A 134 5.15 8.46 -5.26
N GLU A 135 6.19 8.73 -4.46
CA GLU A 135 6.14 8.82 -3.00
C GLU A 135 5.82 7.53 -2.24
N ILE A 136 6.05 6.36 -2.85
CA ILE A 136 5.99 5.09 -2.13
C ILE A 136 7.16 5.02 -1.14
N VAL A 137 6.84 4.69 0.10
CA VAL A 137 7.85 4.55 1.17
C VAL A 137 8.08 3.06 1.46
N PRO A 138 9.34 2.56 1.46
CA PRO A 138 9.66 1.18 1.81
C PRO A 138 9.12 0.76 3.19
N SER A 139 8.46 -0.41 3.26
CA SER A 139 7.85 -0.96 4.47
C SER A 139 7.89 -2.50 4.48
N ASN A 140 7.30 -3.13 5.50
CA ASN A 140 7.12 -4.59 5.57
C ASN A 140 5.74 -5.04 5.05
N VAL A 141 4.89 -4.12 4.56
CA VAL A 141 3.49 -4.42 4.22
C VAL A 141 3.03 -3.68 2.96
N GLY A 142 2.17 -4.32 2.16
CA GLY A 142 1.56 -3.73 0.95
C GLY A 142 2.59 -3.20 -0.05
N THR A 143 2.29 -2.10 -0.73
CA THR A 143 3.15 -1.56 -1.80
C THR A 143 4.56 -1.18 -1.32
N GLY A 144 4.71 -0.77 -0.05
CA GLY A 144 6.02 -0.46 0.53
C GLY A 144 6.92 -1.69 0.66
N TYR A 145 6.34 -2.88 0.83
CA TYR A 145 7.07 -4.14 0.80
C TYR A 145 7.63 -4.43 -0.59
N LEU A 146 6.82 -4.23 -1.65
CA LEU A 146 7.27 -4.41 -3.03
C LEU A 146 8.45 -3.49 -3.38
N ALA A 147 8.37 -2.21 -2.98
CA ALA A 147 9.46 -1.27 -3.19
C ALA A 147 10.75 -1.67 -2.45
N ARG A 148 10.62 -2.15 -1.20
CA ARG A 148 11.75 -2.72 -0.44
C ARG A 148 12.34 -3.95 -1.14
N MET A 149 11.50 -4.84 -1.66
CA MET A 149 11.90 -6.06 -2.35
C MET A 149 12.74 -5.75 -3.58
N VAL A 150 12.22 -4.89 -4.46
CA VAL A 150 12.91 -4.49 -5.69
C VAL A 150 14.24 -3.81 -5.35
N LEU A 151 14.28 -2.92 -4.35
CA LEU A 151 15.52 -2.26 -3.94
C LEU A 151 16.58 -3.25 -3.47
N ARG A 152 16.22 -4.18 -2.57
CA ARG A 152 17.17 -5.17 -2.04
C ARG A 152 17.64 -6.14 -3.12
N ARG A 153 16.75 -6.53 -4.05
CA ARG A 153 17.12 -7.36 -5.20
C ARG A 153 18.10 -6.60 -6.10
N THR A 154 17.82 -5.34 -6.40
CA THR A 154 18.69 -4.48 -7.20
C THR A 154 20.06 -4.32 -6.56
N LYS A 155 20.11 -4.05 -5.25
CA LYS A 155 21.37 -3.93 -4.51
C LYS A 155 22.21 -5.20 -4.64
N ARG A 156 21.59 -6.36 -4.51
CA ARG A 156 22.28 -7.64 -4.67
C ARG A 156 22.81 -7.85 -6.09
N LEU A 157 22.03 -7.53 -7.12
CA LEU A 157 22.47 -7.62 -8.51
C LEU A 157 23.68 -6.69 -8.77
N VAL A 158 23.63 -5.46 -8.24
CA VAL A 158 24.75 -4.51 -8.30
C VAL A 158 26.02 -5.08 -7.66
N ASP A 159 25.88 -5.71 -6.48
CA ASP A 159 27.00 -6.34 -5.77
C ASP A 159 27.53 -7.58 -6.49
N ASN A 160 26.66 -8.42 -7.06
CA ASN A 160 27.01 -9.62 -7.82
C ASN A 160 27.82 -9.30 -9.07
N VAL A 161 27.39 -8.30 -9.85
CA VAL A 161 28.09 -7.86 -11.06
C VAL A 161 29.39 -7.11 -10.73
N GLY A 162 29.50 -6.57 -9.51
CA GLY A 162 30.66 -5.79 -9.08
C GLY A 162 30.66 -4.35 -9.61
N ILE A 163 29.48 -3.76 -9.77
CA ILE A 163 29.32 -2.38 -10.24
C ILE A 163 29.84 -1.41 -9.16
N ASP A 164 30.88 -0.64 -9.50
CA ASP A 164 31.46 0.39 -8.63
C ASP A 164 30.70 1.72 -8.74
N ALA A 165 29.43 1.73 -8.35
CA ALA A 165 28.57 2.92 -8.31
C ALA A 165 27.57 2.87 -7.14
N PRO A 166 27.29 3.99 -6.45
CA PRO A 166 26.24 4.05 -5.43
C PRO A 166 24.86 3.78 -6.05
N LEU A 167 24.06 2.92 -5.40
CA LEU A 167 22.72 2.59 -5.89
C LEU A 167 21.80 3.81 -5.96
N ASP A 168 21.96 4.78 -5.05
CA ASP A 168 21.18 6.02 -5.09
C ASP A 168 21.47 6.84 -6.34
N GLU A 169 22.69 6.81 -6.88
CA GLU A 169 23.03 7.51 -8.12
C GLU A 169 22.41 6.81 -9.34
N LEU A 170 22.43 5.47 -9.38
CA LEU A 170 21.79 4.70 -10.46
C LEU A 170 20.28 4.92 -10.53
N VAL A 171 19.60 4.96 -9.37
CA VAL A 171 18.15 5.27 -9.32
C VAL A 171 17.90 6.74 -9.68
N ASP A 172 18.76 7.65 -9.23
CA ASP A 172 18.66 9.08 -9.50
C ASP A 172 18.81 9.42 -10.99
N MET A 173 19.67 8.71 -11.72
CA MET A 173 19.78 8.84 -13.19
C MET A 173 18.44 8.54 -13.89
N GLN A 174 17.72 7.51 -13.43
CA GLN A 174 16.39 7.21 -13.97
C GLN A 174 15.36 8.24 -13.52
N ALA A 175 15.41 8.70 -12.27
CA ALA A 175 14.52 9.74 -11.77
C ALA A 175 14.67 11.05 -12.56
N GLU A 176 15.91 11.46 -12.86
CA GLU A 176 16.21 12.62 -13.70
C GLU A 176 15.60 12.47 -15.09
N ARG A 177 15.82 11.32 -15.72
CA ARG A 177 15.32 11.04 -17.06
C ARG A 177 13.79 11.04 -17.14
N LEU A 178 13.12 10.59 -16.08
CA LEU A 178 11.67 10.59 -15.97
C LEU A 178 11.11 11.97 -15.60
N GLY A 179 11.95 12.91 -15.18
CA GLY A 179 11.55 14.28 -14.84
C GLY A 179 10.98 14.43 -13.43
N TYR A 180 11.35 13.55 -12.49
CA TYR A 180 10.96 13.69 -11.09
C TYR A 180 11.68 14.87 -10.43
N GLU A 181 10.95 15.65 -9.63
CA GLU A 181 11.50 16.82 -8.92
C GLU A 181 11.99 16.46 -7.50
N ASN A 182 11.41 15.45 -6.86
CA ASN A 182 11.71 14.98 -5.50
C ASN A 182 12.96 14.07 -5.41
N ARG A 183 13.96 14.31 -6.26
CA ARG A 183 15.16 13.47 -6.39
C ARG A 183 15.97 13.32 -5.11
N ASP A 184 16.08 14.39 -4.31
CA ASP A 184 16.79 14.34 -3.04
C ASP A 184 16.15 13.33 -2.07
N THR A 185 14.82 13.29 -2.02
CA THR A 185 14.05 12.33 -1.22
C THR A 185 14.23 10.91 -1.73
N ILE A 186 14.18 10.70 -3.05
CA ILE A 186 14.45 9.39 -3.68
C ILE A 186 15.82 8.87 -3.25
N ARG A 187 16.87 9.70 -3.36
CA ARG A 187 18.24 9.32 -2.97
C ARG A 187 18.34 9.02 -1.48
N GLU A 188 17.69 9.80 -0.62
CA GLU A 188 17.70 9.57 0.82
C GLU A 188 17.01 8.25 1.20
N ILE A 189 15.87 7.94 0.56
CA ILE A 189 15.16 6.66 0.73
C ILE A 189 16.10 5.51 0.38
N VAL A 190 16.77 5.56 -0.77
CA VAL A 190 17.67 4.50 -1.24
C VAL A 190 18.82 4.28 -0.26
N ARG A 191 19.52 5.36 0.14
CA ARG A 191 20.63 5.29 1.12
C ARG A 191 20.18 4.74 2.46
N THR A 192 19.01 5.15 2.93
CA THR A 192 18.44 4.71 4.21
C THR A 192 18.13 3.21 4.17
N GLU A 193 17.48 2.73 3.11
CA GLU A 193 17.14 1.32 2.97
C GLU A 193 18.39 0.46 2.75
N GLU A 194 19.38 0.93 2.01
CA GLU A 194 20.67 0.23 1.86
C GLU A 194 21.39 0.06 3.20
N ALA A 195 21.42 1.12 4.03
CA ALA A 195 22.02 1.05 5.35
C ALA A 195 21.28 0.06 6.27
N LYS A 196 19.94 0.04 6.24
CA LYS A 196 19.14 -0.95 6.97
C LYS A 196 19.37 -2.36 6.46
N TYR A 197 19.43 -2.54 5.14
CA TYR A 197 19.68 -3.85 4.52
C TYR A 197 21.03 -4.42 4.96
N ARG A 198 22.09 -3.60 4.97
CA ARG A 198 23.41 -4.03 5.48
C ARG A 198 23.33 -4.53 6.93
N GLU A 199 22.65 -3.81 7.80
CA GLU A 199 22.46 -4.21 9.21
C GLU A 199 21.62 -5.50 9.33
N THR A 200 20.63 -5.67 8.45
CA THR A 200 19.83 -6.89 8.36
C THR A 200 20.68 -8.09 7.94
N LEU A 201 21.55 -7.95 6.94
CA LEU A 201 22.45 -9.00 6.47
C LEU A 201 23.43 -9.47 7.58
N GLU A 202 24.02 -8.51 8.31
CA GLU A 202 24.91 -8.80 9.45
C GLU A 202 24.22 -9.60 10.56
N ARG A 203 22.91 -9.41 10.75
CA ARG A 203 22.10 -10.17 11.73
C ARG A 203 21.61 -11.50 11.17
N GLY A 204 21.22 -11.52 9.90
CA GLY A 204 20.56 -12.62 9.22
C GLY A 204 21.47 -13.82 8.95
N GLY A 205 22.76 -13.61 8.68
CA GLY A 205 23.70 -14.69 8.35
C GLY A 205 23.70 -15.85 9.36
N ARG A 206 23.67 -15.54 10.66
CA ARG A 206 23.62 -16.58 11.71
C ARG A 206 22.37 -17.45 11.68
N LYS A 207 21.23 -16.89 11.25
CA LYS A 207 19.97 -17.64 11.15
C LYS A 207 20.01 -18.59 9.96
N VAL A 208 20.61 -18.14 8.86
CA VAL A 208 20.86 -18.97 7.68
C VAL A 208 21.82 -20.10 8.00
N GLU A 209 22.94 -19.81 8.67
CA GLU A 209 23.89 -20.84 9.13
C GLU A 209 23.21 -21.90 10.00
N GLN A 210 22.34 -21.47 10.92
CA GLN A 210 21.57 -22.40 11.76
C GLN A 210 20.66 -23.29 10.92
N LEU A 211 19.92 -22.70 9.97
CA LEU A 211 19.01 -23.45 9.11
C LEU A 211 19.78 -24.39 8.18
N ALA A 212 20.85 -23.93 7.56
CA ALA A 212 21.72 -24.74 6.72
C ALA A 212 22.30 -25.92 7.51
N ALA A 213 22.72 -25.72 8.76
CA ALA A 213 23.20 -26.82 9.61
C ALA A 213 22.11 -27.86 9.94
N GLU A 214 20.83 -27.47 10.01
CA GLU A 214 19.72 -28.41 10.20
C GLU A 214 19.48 -29.29 8.96
N TYR A 215 19.80 -28.76 7.77
CA TYR A 215 19.63 -29.45 6.48
C TYR A 215 20.93 -30.04 5.91
N ALA A 216 22.09 -29.81 6.53
CA ALA A 216 23.39 -30.29 6.06
C ALA A 216 23.49 -31.82 5.98
N ASP A 217 22.82 -32.52 6.89
CA ASP A 217 22.76 -34.00 6.91
C ASP A 217 21.55 -34.55 6.13
N SER A 218 20.78 -33.69 5.46
CA SER A 218 19.59 -34.04 4.68
C SER A 218 19.93 -34.17 3.20
N ASP A 219 19.36 -35.18 2.52
CA ASP A 219 19.40 -35.28 1.05
C ASP A 219 18.34 -34.36 0.37
N GLU A 220 17.50 -33.68 1.17
CA GLU A 220 16.46 -32.77 0.68
C GLU A 220 16.93 -31.31 0.72
N PRO A 221 16.67 -30.50 -0.33
CA PRO A 221 16.99 -29.08 -0.34
C PRO A 221 16.17 -28.30 0.69
N ILE A 222 16.68 -27.15 1.12
CA ILE A 222 15.94 -26.23 2.00
C ILE A 222 14.60 -25.89 1.31
N PRO A 223 13.45 -26.15 1.97
CA PRO A 223 12.15 -25.95 1.34
C PRO A 223 11.91 -24.49 0.92
N THR A 224 11.26 -24.29 -0.23
CA THR A 224 10.87 -22.95 -0.71
C THR A 224 10.13 -22.12 0.35
N GLU A 225 9.25 -22.73 1.14
CA GLU A 225 8.52 -22.03 2.22
C GLU A 225 9.47 -21.40 3.26
N GLN A 226 10.60 -22.06 3.56
CA GLN A 226 11.59 -21.51 4.49
C GLN A 226 12.41 -20.38 3.85
N LEU A 227 12.68 -20.45 2.54
CA LEU A 227 13.28 -19.35 1.80
C LEU A 227 12.34 -18.12 1.81
N LEU A 228 11.04 -18.33 1.62
CA LEU A 228 10.02 -17.29 1.75
C LEU A 228 9.97 -16.71 3.18
N GLU A 229 10.02 -17.56 4.21
CA GLU A 229 10.04 -17.10 5.62
C GLU A 229 11.29 -16.28 5.95
N LEU A 230 12.47 -16.72 5.51
CA LEU A 230 13.71 -15.97 5.67
C LEU A 230 13.66 -14.63 4.94
N TYR A 231 13.05 -14.59 3.76
CA TYR A 231 12.84 -13.36 3.02
C TYR A 231 11.91 -12.40 3.76
N ASP A 232 10.71 -12.85 4.13
CA ASP A 232 9.67 -12.04 4.79
C ASP A 232 10.11 -11.56 6.19
N SER A 233 10.60 -12.49 7.00
CA SER A 233 10.85 -12.24 8.43
C SER A 233 12.23 -11.65 8.69
N HIS A 234 13.21 -12.02 7.86
CA HIS A 234 14.61 -11.67 8.08
C HIS A 234 15.20 -10.84 6.93
N GLY A 235 14.46 -10.60 5.85
CA GLY A 235 14.93 -9.79 4.73
C GLY A 235 16.06 -10.42 3.92
N ILE A 236 16.24 -11.74 4.03
CA ILE A 236 17.37 -12.46 3.45
C ILE A 236 16.99 -12.95 2.06
N GLN A 237 17.81 -12.60 1.07
CA GLN A 237 17.60 -13.00 -0.32
C GLN A 237 17.89 -14.50 -0.51
N PRO A 238 17.12 -15.22 -1.35
CA PRO A 238 17.29 -16.67 -1.53
C PRO A 238 18.70 -17.05 -2.01
N ASP A 239 19.31 -16.25 -2.88
CA ASP A 239 20.67 -16.53 -3.35
C ASP A 239 21.72 -16.32 -2.25
N MET A 240 21.47 -15.44 -1.27
CA MET A 240 22.35 -15.33 -0.09
C MET A 240 22.18 -16.56 0.80
N VAL A 241 20.97 -17.12 0.87
CA VAL A 241 20.75 -18.40 1.54
C VAL A 241 21.56 -19.49 0.84
N ALA A 242 21.55 -19.52 -0.49
CA ALA A 242 22.36 -20.46 -1.29
C ALA A 242 23.87 -20.28 -1.06
N GLU A 243 24.37 -19.04 -1.04
CA GLU A 243 25.79 -18.73 -0.79
C GLU A 243 26.25 -19.21 0.59
N ILE A 244 25.49 -18.91 1.64
CA ILE A 244 25.83 -19.32 3.02
C ILE A 244 25.64 -20.82 3.22
N ALA A 245 24.61 -21.41 2.61
CA ALA A 245 24.35 -22.84 2.68
C ALA A 245 25.45 -23.66 2.00
N ALA A 246 26.08 -23.12 0.94
CA ALA A 246 27.20 -23.76 0.25
C ALA A 246 28.40 -24.02 1.17
N ASP A 247 28.64 -23.16 2.17
CA ASP A 247 29.68 -23.36 3.19
C ASP A 247 29.36 -24.47 4.20
N THR A 248 28.10 -24.96 4.24
CA THR A 248 27.59 -25.93 5.22
C THR A 248 27.08 -27.24 4.56
N ASP A 249 27.46 -27.52 3.30
CA ASP A 249 27.05 -28.69 2.52
C ASP A 249 25.51 -28.85 2.36
N ALA A 250 24.71 -27.81 2.66
CA ALA A 250 23.26 -27.83 2.51
C ALA A 250 22.85 -27.44 1.07
N THR A 251 21.88 -28.14 0.51
CA THR A 251 21.38 -27.87 -0.85
C THR A 251 20.27 -26.82 -0.81
N VAL A 252 20.35 -25.82 -1.70
CA VAL A 252 19.31 -24.80 -1.86
C VAL A 252 18.91 -24.74 -3.33
N GLU A 253 17.61 -24.91 -3.59
CA GLU A 253 17.01 -24.75 -4.91
C GLU A 253 16.09 -23.53 -4.87
N VAL A 254 16.46 -22.47 -5.58
CA VAL A 254 15.67 -21.24 -5.66
C VAL A 254 14.73 -21.37 -6.86
N PRO A 255 13.40 -21.33 -6.67
CA PRO A 255 12.48 -21.33 -7.80
C PRO A 255 12.69 -20.12 -8.73
N ASP A 256 12.56 -20.33 -10.04
CA ASP A 256 12.68 -19.26 -11.04
C ASP A 256 11.64 -18.14 -10.82
N ASP A 257 10.46 -18.50 -10.30
CA ASP A 257 9.35 -17.59 -10.00
C ASP A 257 9.33 -17.09 -8.54
N PHE A 258 10.41 -17.28 -7.76
CA PHE A 258 10.47 -16.97 -6.34
C PHE A 258 9.94 -15.57 -5.98
N TYR A 259 10.36 -14.52 -6.70
CA TYR A 259 9.91 -13.15 -6.42
C TYR A 259 8.45 -12.90 -6.80
N SER A 260 7.91 -13.66 -7.76
CA SER A 260 6.49 -13.63 -8.10
C SER A 260 5.65 -14.26 -6.98
N LEU A 261 6.12 -15.38 -6.40
CA LEU A 261 5.50 -16.00 -5.23
C LEU A 261 5.51 -15.06 -4.01
N VAL A 262 6.63 -14.36 -3.81
CA VAL A 262 6.76 -13.33 -2.78
C VAL A 262 5.74 -12.20 -2.99
N ALA A 263 5.64 -11.66 -4.21
CA ALA A 263 4.71 -10.58 -4.51
C ALA A 263 3.26 -11.01 -4.27
N ALA A 264 2.87 -12.18 -4.79
CA ALA A 264 1.51 -12.72 -4.64
C ALA A 264 1.10 -12.89 -3.17
N ARG A 265 2.01 -13.34 -2.29
CA ARG A 265 1.75 -13.51 -0.85
C ARG A 265 1.42 -12.19 -0.13
N HIS A 266 1.89 -11.05 -0.65
CA HIS A 266 1.68 -9.73 -0.07
C HIS A 266 0.63 -8.87 -0.81
N ASP A 267 0.17 -9.32 -1.98
CA ASP A 267 -0.95 -8.70 -2.71
C ASP A 267 -2.31 -9.00 -2.04
N ASP A 268 -2.46 -10.18 -1.38
CA ASP A 268 -3.71 -10.60 -0.74
C ASP A 268 -4.06 -9.87 0.56
N ALA A 269 -3.14 -9.08 1.12
CA ALA A 269 -3.36 -8.37 2.40
C ALA A 269 -4.37 -7.19 2.30
N GLY A 270 -4.89 -6.90 1.10
CA GLY A 270 -5.87 -5.84 0.86
C GLY A 270 -7.33 -6.25 1.01
N ASN A 271 -7.64 -7.55 1.10
CA ASN A 271 -9.01 -8.02 1.27
C ASN A 271 -9.31 -8.26 2.76
N ASP A 272 -9.39 -7.18 3.54
CA ASP A 272 -10.06 -7.19 4.84
C ASP A 272 -11.57 -7.30 4.56
N GLY A 273 -11.98 -8.46 4.07
CA GLY A 273 -13.36 -8.88 3.96
C GLY A 273 -13.89 -8.98 5.39
N GLY A 274 -14.43 -7.87 5.89
CA GLY A 274 -15.16 -7.83 7.14
C GLY A 274 -16.10 -9.03 7.17
N SER A 275 -15.96 -9.85 8.21
CA SER A 275 -16.63 -11.14 8.33
C SER A 275 -18.11 -11.04 7.95
N GLU A 276 -18.47 -11.56 6.77
CA GLU A 276 -19.87 -11.74 6.33
C GLU A 276 -20.58 -12.88 7.09
N ALA A 277 -19.90 -13.54 8.02
CA ALA A 277 -20.48 -14.58 8.84
C ALA A 277 -21.40 -13.95 9.91
N ASP A 278 -22.71 -14.21 9.76
CA ASP A 278 -23.84 -13.83 10.62
C ASP A 278 -24.52 -12.47 10.38
N ARG A 279 -24.75 -12.08 9.11
CA ARG A 279 -25.75 -11.04 8.81
C ARG A 279 -27.17 -11.64 8.73
N ASP A 280 -28.11 -11.13 9.54
CA ASP A 280 -29.55 -11.48 9.45
C ASP A 280 -30.08 -11.07 8.06
N GLU A 281 -30.74 -11.97 7.33
CA GLU A 281 -31.23 -11.75 5.96
C GLU A 281 -32.11 -10.49 5.84
N ARG A 282 -32.78 -10.08 6.92
CA ARG A 282 -33.61 -8.88 6.97
C ARG A 282 -32.84 -7.57 6.74
N PHE A 283 -31.52 -7.56 6.92
CA PHE A 283 -30.69 -6.36 6.68
C PHE A 283 -30.75 -5.89 5.23
N ALA A 284 -30.83 -6.83 4.27
CA ALA A 284 -30.80 -6.53 2.84
C ALA A 284 -32.02 -5.70 2.37
N ASP A 285 -33.13 -5.75 3.11
CA ASP A 285 -34.38 -5.07 2.77
C ASP A 285 -34.58 -3.72 3.51
N LEU A 286 -33.63 -3.32 4.35
CA LEU A 286 -33.74 -2.07 5.12
C LEU A 286 -33.39 -0.84 4.26
N PRO A 287 -34.13 0.28 4.41
CA PRO A 287 -33.77 1.52 3.74
C PRO A 287 -32.50 2.14 4.31
N GLU A 288 -31.76 2.88 3.49
CA GLU A 288 -30.64 3.72 3.95
C GLU A 288 -31.09 4.66 5.08
N THR A 289 -30.28 4.77 6.13
CA THR A 289 -30.53 5.70 7.24
C THR A 289 -30.12 7.12 6.86
N GLU A 290 -30.99 8.10 7.07
CA GLU A 290 -30.65 9.51 6.87
C GLU A 290 -29.67 10.01 7.96
N LYS A 291 -28.45 10.35 7.53
CA LYS A 291 -27.30 10.70 8.39
C LYS A 291 -27.29 12.20 8.74
N LEU A 292 -28.19 12.63 9.62
CA LEU A 292 -28.39 14.03 10.02
C LEU A 292 -27.16 14.70 10.64
N TYR A 293 -26.22 13.91 11.17
CA TYR A 293 -24.97 14.43 11.74
C TYR A 293 -24.09 15.14 10.70
N TYR A 294 -24.29 14.94 9.40
CA TYR A 294 -23.58 15.74 8.39
C TYR A 294 -24.08 17.17 8.25
N ASP A 295 -25.35 17.43 8.56
CA ASP A 295 -25.95 18.76 8.39
C ASP A 295 -25.64 19.70 9.55
N ASN A 296 -25.72 19.18 10.79
CA ASN A 296 -25.45 19.96 11.99
C ASN A 296 -24.77 19.12 13.08
N GLN A 297 -23.48 19.34 13.22
CA GLN A 297 -22.60 18.59 14.11
C GLN A 297 -22.63 19.08 15.56
N ASP A 298 -23.21 20.25 15.81
CA ASP A 298 -23.38 20.79 17.17
C ASP A 298 -24.68 20.32 17.83
N ARG A 299 -25.61 19.77 17.04
CA ARG A 299 -26.90 19.32 17.53
C ARG A 299 -26.76 17.95 18.20
N THR A 300 -27.34 17.82 19.40
CA THR A 300 -27.28 16.61 20.23
C THR A 300 -28.64 15.94 20.44
N GLU A 301 -29.71 16.50 19.86
CA GLU A 301 -31.08 16.04 20.06
C GLU A 301 -31.82 15.95 18.73
N PHE A 302 -32.49 14.83 18.49
CA PHE A 302 -33.28 14.58 17.27
C PHE A 302 -34.50 13.70 17.56
N GLU A 303 -35.41 13.63 16.60
CA GLU A 303 -36.58 12.75 16.62
C GLU A 303 -36.47 11.80 15.43
N ALA A 304 -36.83 10.53 15.61
CA ALA A 304 -36.75 9.49 14.61
C ALA A 304 -37.84 8.42 14.83
N VAL A 305 -38.03 7.55 13.84
CA VAL A 305 -38.91 6.39 13.90
C VAL A 305 -38.07 5.12 13.87
N VAL A 306 -38.40 4.17 14.76
CA VAL A 306 -37.75 2.86 14.77
C VAL A 306 -38.26 2.03 13.58
N ILE A 307 -37.36 1.73 12.63
CA ILE A 307 -37.67 0.93 11.43
C ILE A 307 -37.63 -0.55 11.74
N ASP A 308 -36.62 -1.01 12.48
CA ASP A 308 -36.52 -2.40 12.92
C ASP A 308 -35.69 -2.55 14.20
N VAL A 309 -35.86 -3.71 14.84
CA VAL A 309 -35.10 -4.10 16.04
C VAL A 309 -34.67 -5.57 15.91
N PHE A 310 -33.41 -5.83 16.21
CA PHE A 310 -32.78 -7.15 16.17
C PHE A 310 -32.33 -7.54 17.58
N GLU A 311 -32.57 -8.77 18.01
CA GLU A 311 -31.97 -9.29 19.23
C GLU A 311 -30.48 -9.59 18.97
N ALA A 312 -29.60 -9.06 19.81
CA ALA A 312 -28.16 -9.31 19.77
C ALA A 312 -27.71 -10.00 21.07
N ASP A 313 -26.54 -10.62 21.08
CA ASP A 313 -26.02 -11.40 22.22
C ASP A 313 -26.07 -10.63 23.56
N ASN A 314 -25.87 -9.31 23.53
CA ASN A 314 -25.89 -8.44 24.70
C ASN A 314 -26.74 -7.18 24.48
N GLY A 315 -28.01 -7.35 24.06
CA GLY A 315 -28.97 -6.25 23.94
C GLY A 315 -29.78 -6.31 22.65
N TYR A 316 -30.00 -5.15 22.04
CA TYR A 316 -30.76 -5.01 20.80
C TYR A 316 -29.98 -4.13 19.82
N ASP A 317 -29.99 -4.48 18.54
CA ASP A 317 -29.55 -3.58 17.48
C ASP A 317 -30.79 -2.89 16.88
N VAL A 318 -30.87 -1.57 17.04
CA VAL A 318 -32.01 -0.73 16.67
C VAL A 318 -31.68 0.06 15.40
N VAL A 319 -32.58 0.00 14.41
CA VAL A 319 -32.47 0.73 13.14
C VAL A 319 -33.49 1.86 13.11
N LEU A 320 -33.04 3.05 12.74
CA LEU A 320 -33.85 4.26 12.65
C LEU A 320 -33.96 4.73 11.19
N ASP A 321 -34.99 5.53 10.89
CA ASP A 321 -35.13 6.21 9.60
C ASP A 321 -34.07 7.31 9.42
N GLN A 322 -33.76 8.03 10.49
CA GLN A 322 -32.79 9.11 10.54
C GLN A 322 -32.06 9.14 11.89
N THR A 323 -30.80 9.57 11.91
CA THR A 323 -30.02 9.63 13.15
C THR A 323 -28.97 10.73 13.18
N MET A 324 -28.71 11.26 14.37
CA MET A 324 -27.54 12.12 14.64
C MET A 324 -26.39 11.38 15.33
N PHE A 325 -26.58 10.11 15.71
CA PHE A 325 -25.49 9.31 16.24
C PHE A 325 -24.47 9.02 15.13
N TYR A 326 -23.21 9.39 15.37
CA TYR A 326 -22.12 9.01 14.49
C TYR A 326 -21.77 7.53 14.72
N PRO A 327 -21.83 6.66 13.68
CA PRO A 327 -21.32 5.31 13.78
C PRO A 327 -19.79 5.30 13.86
N GLU A 328 -19.20 4.30 14.51
CA GLU A 328 -17.75 4.13 14.50
C GLU A 328 -17.21 4.08 13.05
N GLY A 329 -16.21 4.89 12.75
CA GLY A 329 -15.74 5.05 11.38
C GLY A 329 -14.59 6.03 11.24
N GLY A 330 -13.71 5.79 10.26
CA GLY A 330 -12.57 6.67 9.99
C GLY A 330 -11.66 6.91 11.20
N GLY A 331 -11.58 5.94 12.12
CA GLY A 331 -10.84 6.00 13.37
C GLY A 331 -11.52 6.78 14.51
N GLN A 332 -12.68 7.40 14.27
CA GLN A 332 -13.49 8.10 15.29
C GLN A 332 -14.43 7.08 15.97
N PRO A 333 -14.46 7.03 17.32
CA PRO A 333 -15.38 6.16 18.06
C PRO A 333 -16.85 6.50 17.80
N ALA A 334 -17.72 5.50 17.98
CA ALA A 334 -19.16 5.69 17.95
C ALA A 334 -19.65 6.71 19.00
N ASP A 335 -20.73 7.42 18.67
CA ASP A 335 -21.46 8.23 19.64
C ASP A 335 -22.22 7.33 20.64
N HIS A 336 -22.31 7.77 21.90
CA HIS A 336 -23.13 7.13 22.95
C HIS A 336 -24.25 8.07 23.37
N GLY A 337 -25.34 7.53 23.94
CA GLY A 337 -26.48 8.36 24.36
C GLY A 337 -27.71 7.55 24.74
N THR A 338 -28.89 8.09 24.47
CA THR A 338 -30.16 7.44 24.79
C THR A 338 -31.19 7.64 23.70
N LEU A 339 -32.04 6.63 23.47
CA LEU A 339 -33.27 6.70 22.71
C LEU A 339 -34.45 6.60 23.68
N SER A 340 -35.30 7.63 23.72
CA SER A 340 -36.47 7.68 24.62
C SER A 340 -37.77 7.59 23.84
N SER A 341 -38.57 6.55 24.08
CA SER A 341 -39.98 6.47 23.69
C SER A 341 -40.87 6.87 24.89
N ASP A 342 -42.19 6.82 24.72
CA ASP A 342 -43.14 7.09 25.82
C ASP A 342 -43.05 6.04 26.95
N GLU A 343 -42.58 4.82 26.64
CA GLU A 343 -42.58 3.68 27.57
C GLU A 343 -41.17 3.25 28.03
N THR A 344 -40.15 3.45 27.19
CA THR A 344 -38.79 2.94 27.40
C THR A 344 -37.74 4.02 27.19
N VAL A 345 -36.69 4.03 28.02
CA VAL A 345 -35.45 4.77 27.75
C VAL A 345 -34.37 3.74 27.52
N ALA A 346 -33.91 3.61 26.28
CA ALA A 346 -32.87 2.68 25.87
C ALA A 346 -31.51 3.40 25.83
N GLU A 347 -30.49 2.85 26.48
CA GLU A 347 -29.12 3.38 26.46
C GLU A 347 -28.40 2.90 25.20
N VAL A 348 -27.91 3.83 24.37
CA VAL A 348 -27.12 3.53 23.17
C VAL A 348 -25.65 3.40 23.59
N THR A 349 -25.15 2.18 23.51
CA THR A 349 -23.80 1.80 23.97
C THR A 349 -22.79 1.65 22.85
N ASP A 350 -23.24 1.47 21.60
CA ASP A 350 -22.39 1.41 20.42
C ASP A 350 -23.21 1.74 19.17
N VAL A 351 -22.56 2.21 18.11
CA VAL A 351 -23.21 2.58 16.85
C VAL A 351 -22.33 2.15 15.68
N GLN A 352 -22.88 1.35 14.78
CA GLN A 352 -22.14 0.74 13.66
C GLN A 352 -22.84 1.03 12.33
N LEU A 353 -22.08 1.03 11.23
CA LEU A 353 -22.61 1.24 9.87
C LEU A 353 -22.44 -0.05 9.07
N VAL A 354 -23.54 -0.57 8.53
CA VAL A 354 -23.56 -1.77 7.69
C VAL A 354 -24.39 -1.46 6.45
N ASP A 355 -23.80 -1.52 5.27
CA ASP A 355 -24.48 -1.30 3.97
C ASP A 355 -25.38 -0.04 3.96
N ASP A 356 -24.85 1.09 4.44
CA ASP A 356 -25.54 2.39 4.60
C ASP A 356 -26.67 2.46 5.65
N VAL A 357 -26.90 1.37 6.39
CA VAL A 357 -27.82 1.31 7.53
C VAL A 357 -27.05 1.53 8.84
N VAL A 358 -27.55 2.45 9.69
CA VAL A 358 -26.95 2.71 11.00
C VAL A 358 -27.60 1.84 12.08
N LEU A 359 -26.79 1.01 12.71
CA LEU A 359 -27.15 0.14 13.81
C LEU A 359 -26.84 0.80 15.15
N HIS A 360 -27.83 0.88 16.03
CA HIS A 360 -27.67 1.42 17.38
C HIS A 360 -27.80 0.27 18.38
N ARG A 361 -26.70 -0.08 19.06
CA ARG A 361 -26.72 -1.14 20.07
C ARG A 361 -27.24 -0.60 21.40
N THR A 362 -28.37 -1.14 21.83
CA THR A 362 -29.08 -0.70 23.04
C THR A 362 -29.25 -1.80 24.08
N ASP A 363 -29.40 -1.40 25.34
CA ASP A 363 -29.67 -2.30 26.47
C ASP A 363 -31.14 -2.76 26.55
N SER A 364 -32.05 -2.05 25.87
CA SER A 364 -33.49 -2.24 25.90
C SER A 364 -34.11 -2.05 24.51
N ASP A 365 -35.23 -2.72 24.24
CA ASP A 365 -36.01 -2.58 23.00
C ASP A 365 -36.96 -1.36 23.09
N PRO A 366 -36.75 -0.31 22.27
CA PRO A 366 -37.65 0.85 22.23
C PRO A 366 -38.97 0.60 21.49
N GLY A 367 -39.10 -0.52 20.77
CA GLY A 367 -40.27 -0.94 20.01
C GLY A 367 -40.22 -0.56 18.53
N LYS A 368 -40.41 -1.54 17.63
CA LYS A 368 -40.53 -1.30 16.18
C LYS A 368 -41.75 -0.43 15.86
N GLY A 369 -41.54 0.63 15.07
CA GLY A 369 -42.56 1.59 14.65
C GLY A 369 -42.81 2.73 15.65
N GLU A 370 -42.13 2.74 16.80
CA GLU A 370 -42.26 3.79 17.79
C GLU A 370 -41.53 5.07 17.39
N PHE A 371 -42.06 6.20 17.86
CA PHE A 371 -41.37 7.49 17.78
C PHE A 371 -40.41 7.62 18.96
N VAL A 372 -39.14 7.86 18.66
CA VAL A 372 -38.09 8.02 19.67
C VAL A 372 -37.46 9.40 19.61
N ARG A 373 -37.15 9.93 20.79
CA ARG A 373 -36.28 11.09 20.96
C ARG A 373 -34.88 10.60 21.24
N GLY A 374 -33.99 10.84 20.28
CA GLY A 374 -32.57 10.58 20.45
C GLY A 374 -31.90 11.75 21.16
N GLN A 375 -31.19 11.45 22.24
CA GLN A 375 -30.29 12.38 22.90
C GLN A 375 -28.91 11.76 22.90
N ILE A 376 -28.00 12.39 22.16
CA ILE A 376 -26.59 12.04 22.21
C ILE A 376 -26.11 12.42 23.61
N GLY A 377 -25.46 11.46 24.27
CA GLY A 377 -24.86 11.66 25.58
C GLY A 377 -23.83 12.77 25.54
N ARG A 378 -23.12 12.97 26.65
CA ARG A 378 -22.09 14.00 26.72
C ARG A 378 -21.01 13.68 25.68
N ARG A 379 -21.12 14.21 24.45
CA ARG A 379 -20.01 14.33 23.52
C ARG A 379 -18.89 14.95 24.36
N PRO A 380 -17.75 14.27 24.63
CA PRO A 380 -16.56 14.98 25.07
C PRO A 380 -16.48 16.30 24.30
N PRO A 381 -16.24 17.45 24.97
CA PRO A 381 -16.41 18.77 24.36
C PRO A 381 -15.74 18.83 22.98
N PRO A 382 -16.20 19.64 22.02
CA PRO A 382 -15.65 19.71 20.65
C PRO A 382 -14.11 19.81 20.61
N THR A 383 -13.50 20.36 21.66
CA THR A 383 -12.05 20.36 21.95
C THR A 383 -11.36 18.98 22.02
N ALA A 384 -12.11 17.90 22.23
CA ALA A 384 -11.66 16.51 22.24
C ALA A 384 -12.03 15.78 20.92
N HIS A 385 -13.01 16.28 20.17
CA HIS A 385 -13.52 15.74 18.89
C HIS A 385 -13.01 16.45 17.64
N GLY A 386 -12.07 17.38 17.75
CA GLY A 386 -11.21 17.78 16.63
C GLY A 386 -10.28 16.64 16.18
N THR A 387 -10.71 15.38 16.22
CA THR A 387 -9.86 14.20 16.14
C THR A 387 -9.59 13.78 14.70
N SER A 388 -10.58 13.91 13.79
CA SER A 388 -10.37 13.92 12.33
C SER A 388 -9.45 15.06 11.90
N HIS A 389 -9.69 16.25 12.45
CA HIS A 389 -8.92 17.45 12.22
C HIS A 389 -7.46 17.35 12.66
N ARG A 390 -7.20 16.78 13.84
CA ARG A 390 -5.85 16.65 14.39
C ARG A 390 -4.97 15.78 13.51
N ASP A 391 -5.55 14.77 12.87
CA ASP A 391 -4.86 13.94 11.90
C ASP A 391 -4.61 14.69 10.60
N SER A 392 -5.60 15.37 10.04
CA SER A 392 -5.42 16.23 8.86
C SER A 392 -4.40 17.35 9.11
N TYR A 393 -4.43 18.00 10.29
CA TYR A 393 -3.46 19.01 10.73
C TYR A 393 -2.07 18.44 10.90
N HIS A 394 -1.91 17.40 11.72
CA HIS A 394 -0.60 16.81 11.94
C HIS A 394 -0.04 16.25 10.66
N ARG A 395 -0.85 15.61 9.81
CA ARG A 395 -0.42 15.10 8.51
C ARG A 395 0.10 16.21 7.61
N SER A 396 -0.72 17.22 7.30
CA SER A 396 -0.32 18.33 6.43
C SER A 396 0.88 19.11 6.97
N ARG A 397 1.01 19.24 8.30
CA ARG A 397 2.15 19.93 8.93
C ARG A 397 3.37 19.03 9.01
N THR A 398 3.19 17.71 9.12
CA THR A 398 4.28 16.74 8.96
C THR A 398 4.78 16.74 7.53
N ARG A 399 3.90 16.81 6.52
CA ARG A 399 4.29 17.00 5.11
C ARG A 399 5.10 18.28 4.92
N GLN A 400 4.63 19.40 5.46
CA GLN A 400 5.33 20.68 5.39
C GLN A 400 6.73 20.66 6.03
N VAL A 401 6.93 19.89 7.11
CA VAL A 401 8.19 19.84 7.85
C VAL A 401 9.14 18.77 7.33
N VAL A 402 8.62 17.61 6.95
CA VAL A 402 9.41 16.40 6.66
C VAL A 402 9.50 16.11 5.16
N GLY A 403 8.47 16.42 4.39
CA GLY A 403 8.43 16.19 2.94
C GLY A 403 7.09 15.63 2.46
N ASP A 404 6.85 15.77 1.15
CA ASP A 404 5.56 15.47 0.53
C ASP A 404 5.19 13.98 0.57
N HIS A 405 6.21 13.10 0.69
CA HIS A 405 6.07 11.64 0.79
C HIS A 405 5.29 11.14 2.01
N ILE A 406 5.01 12.02 2.96
CA ILE A 406 4.26 11.67 4.17
C ILE A 406 2.80 11.37 3.79
N ARG A 407 2.48 10.08 3.76
CA ARG A 407 1.12 9.55 3.54
C ARG A 407 0.56 8.96 4.83
N GLN A 408 -0.74 9.14 5.07
CA GLN A 408 -1.39 8.52 6.22
C GLN A 408 -1.47 6.99 6.03
N ALA A 409 -1.02 6.25 7.04
CA ALA A 409 -1.13 4.80 7.11
C ALA A 409 -2.30 4.34 7.99
N GLY A 410 -2.69 5.17 8.97
CA GLY A 410 -3.73 4.83 9.92
C GLY A 410 -4.01 6.00 10.85
N ALA A 411 -5.18 5.98 11.48
CA ALA A 411 -5.60 6.98 12.43
C ALA A 411 -6.51 6.34 13.48
N GLN A 412 -6.27 6.61 14.75
CA GLN A 412 -7.12 6.14 15.86
C GLN A 412 -7.32 7.23 16.90
N LYS A 413 -8.57 7.39 17.33
CA LYS A 413 -8.98 8.51 18.17
C LYS A 413 -9.63 7.96 19.45
N ARG A 414 -9.30 8.58 20.58
CA ARG A 414 -9.87 8.29 21.90
C ARG A 414 -10.19 9.61 22.61
N THR A 415 -10.98 9.53 23.67
CA THR A 415 -11.42 10.70 24.44
C THR A 415 -10.26 11.55 25.00
N ASP A 416 -9.13 10.92 25.32
CA ASP A 416 -7.97 11.55 25.98
C ASP A 416 -6.68 11.53 25.15
N SER A 417 -6.70 10.88 23.98
CA SER A 417 -5.53 10.60 23.17
C SER A 417 -5.89 10.37 21.70
N ALA A 418 -4.94 10.61 20.79
CA ALA A 418 -5.10 10.31 19.38
C ALA A 418 -3.76 9.81 18.84
N ARG A 419 -3.82 8.92 17.84
CA ARG A 419 -2.69 8.35 17.12
C ARG A 419 -2.88 8.60 15.63
N LEU A 420 -1.84 9.16 15.00
CA LEU A 420 -1.71 9.28 13.55
C LEU A 420 -0.50 8.47 13.13
N ASP A 421 -0.71 7.48 12.27
CA ASP A 421 0.36 6.70 11.67
C ASP A 421 0.64 7.28 10.29
N VAL A 422 1.92 7.59 10.04
CA VAL A 422 2.38 8.11 8.74
C VAL A 422 3.45 7.22 8.16
N ARG A 423 3.43 7.08 6.83
CA ARG A 423 4.49 6.41 6.08
C ARG A 423 5.70 7.33 6.01
N HIS A 424 6.78 6.93 6.68
CA HIS A 424 8.06 7.63 6.63
C HIS A 424 9.21 6.63 6.72
N TYR A 425 10.28 6.88 5.96
CA TYR A 425 11.43 5.99 5.88
C TYR A 425 12.38 6.12 7.08
N ASN A 426 12.28 7.18 7.88
CA ASN A 426 13.16 7.44 9.02
C ASN A 426 12.41 7.77 10.32
N ARG A 427 13.14 7.79 11.43
CA ARG A 427 12.61 8.27 12.72
C ARG A 427 12.62 9.79 12.71
N LEU A 428 11.51 10.40 13.13
CA LEU A 428 11.46 11.83 13.34
C LEU A 428 12.45 12.27 14.42
N SER A 429 13.27 13.25 14.09
CA SER A 429 14.17 13.90 15.02
C SER A 429 13.40 14.74 16.04
N ARG A 430 14.05 15.04 17.17
CA ARG A 430 13.45 15.93 18.18
C ARG A 430 13.22 17.35 17.67
N GLU A 431 13.91 17.77 16.61
CA GLU A 431 13.74 19.09 16.02
C GLU A 431 12.51 19.11 15.12
N GLU A 432 12.36 18.12 14.24
CA GLU A 432 11.16 17.93 13.42
C GLU A 432 9.91 17.80 14.29
N ILE A 433 9.94 17.00 15.36
CA ILE A 433 8.78 16.85 16.27
C ILE A 433 8.37 18.20 16.89
N ARG A 434 9.34 19.02 17.30
CA ARG A 434 9.04 20.34 17.87
C ARG A 434 8.48 21.28 16.81
N GLU A 435 9.00 21.20 15.59
CA GLU A 435 8.55 22.03 14.49
C GLU A 435 7.13 21.64 14.04
N ILE A 436 6.84 20.35 13.89
CA ILE A 436 5.48 19.83 13.62
C ILE A 436 4.51 20.33 14.69
N GLU A 437 4.87 20.21 15.98
CA GLU A 437 4.03 20.73 17.06
C GLU A 437 3.84 22.26 16.97
N ARG A 438 4.90 23.01 16.64
CA ARG A 438 4.86 24.47 16.51
C ARG A 438 3.90 24.91 15.41
N VAL A 439 4.04 24.33 14.21
CA VAL A 439 3.25 24.67 13.03
C VAL A 439 1.80 24.19 13.18
N ALA A 440 1.56 23.00 13.75
CA ALA A 440 0.21 22.54 14.05
C ALA A 440 -0.54 23.50 14.99
N ASN A 441 0.14 24.02 16.03
CA ASN A 441 -0.45 25.02 16.91
C ASN A 441 -0.56 26.41 16.27
N GLU A 442 0.21 26.72 15.23
CA GLU A 442 0.08 27.96 14.47
C GLU A 442 -1.26 28.03 13.75
N LEU A 443 -1.61 26.94 13.07
CA LEU A 443 -2.91 26.82 12.41
C LEU A 443 -4.11 26.91 13.37
N VAL A 444 -4.00 26.32 14.56
CA VAL A 444 -5.02 26.48 15.60
C VAL A 444 -5.19 27.95 15.98
N ARG A 445 -4.08 28.70 16.11
CA ARG A 445 -4.12 30.14 16.44
C ARG A 445 -4.68 30.99 15.31
N GLU A 446 -4.51 30.58 14.06
CA GLU A 446 -5.06 31.26 12.89
C GLU A 446 -6.60 31.18 12.82
N ASN A 447 -7.19 30.16 13.46
CA ASN A 447 -8.64 30.02 13.62
C ASN A 447 -9.44 30.02 12.30
N HIS A 448 -8.92 29.35 11.28
CA HIS A 448 -9.58 29.21 9.97
C HIS A 448 -10.96 28.55 10.11
N SER A 449 -11.86 28.91 9.22
CA SER A 449 -13.14 28.22 9.08
C SER A 449 -12.96 26.86 8.43
N VAL A 450 -13.72 25.89 8.92
CA VAL A 450 -13.82 24.55 8.33
C VAL A 450 -15.10 24.49 7.51
N SER A 451 -15.01 24.06 6.26
CA SER A 451 -16.16 23.91 5.37
C SER A 451 -16.21 22.51 4.77
N GLN A 452 -17.41 22.12 4.33
CA GLN A 452 -17.65 20.84 3.69
C GLN A 452 -18.42 21.01 2.38
N GLU A 453 -18.21 20.12 1.44
CA GLU A 453 -18.95 20.02 0.18
C GLU A 453 -19.09 18.57 -0.29
N TRP A 454 -19.97 18.36 -1.26
CA TRP A 454 -20.28 17.04 -1.85
C TRP A 454 -20.14 17.07 -3.38
N PRO A 455 -18.94 17.32 -3.92
CA PRO A 455 -18.70 17.30 -5.36
C PRO A 455 -18.81 15.88 -5.93
N HIS A 456 -18.97 15.82 -7.24
CA HIS A 456 -18.78 14.58 -7.99
C HIS A 456 -17.31 14.16 -7.90
N ARG A 457 -17.04 12.86 -7.72
CA ARG A 457 -15.70 12.29 -7.54
C ARG A 457 -14.70 12.77 -8.58
N ASN A 458 -15.05 12.67 -9.86
CA ASN A 458 -14.17 13.06 -10.96
C ASN A 458 -13.79 14.55 -10.92
N ASP A 459 -14.71 15.43 -10.50
CA ASP A 459 -14.44 16.86 -10.41
C ASP A 459 -13.48 17.15 -9.25
N ALA A 460 -13.69 16.48 -8.11
CA ALA A 460 -12.81 16.56 -6.95
C ALA A 460 -11.38 16.04 -7.24
N GLU A 461 -11.26 14.88 -7.91
CA GLU A 461 -9.97 14.32 -8.32
C GLU A 461 -9.23 15.23 -9.30
N ALA A 462 -9.96 15.89 -10.22
CA ALA A 462 -9.36 16.82 -11.16
C ALA A 462 -8.87 18.12 -10.49
N GLU A 463 -9.56 18.59 -9.45
CA GLU A 463 -9.22 19.84 -8.75
C GLU A 463 -8.13 19.65 -7.69
N TYR A 464 -8.23 18.60 -6.88
CA TYR A 464 -7.39 18.39 -5.69
C TYR A 464 -6.41 17.22 -5.82
N GLY A 465 -6.50 16.43 -6.89
CA GLY A 465 -5.69 15.23 -7.08
C GLY A 465 -6.03 14.09 -6.11
N PHE A 466 -5.17 13.07 -6.06
CA PHE A 466 -5.36 11.90 -5.21
C PHE A 466 -4.97 12.12 -3.74
N ASP A 467 -4.44 13.31 -3.42
CA ASP A 467 -4.17 13.73 -2.05
C ASP A 467 -5.43 13.78 -1.18
N LEU A 468 -6.62 13.76 -1.79
CA LEU A 468 -7.90 13.62 -1.11
C LEU A 468 -8.03 12.33 -0.28
N TYR A 469 -7.38 11.23 -0.71
CA TYR A 469 -7.66 9.88 -0.23
C TYR A 469 -6.71 9.37 0.87
N GLN A 470 -6.14 10.27 1.67
CA GLN A 470 -5.24 9.90 2.77
C GLN A 470 -5.91 9.01 3.82
N GLY A 471 -7.21 9.18 4.04
CA GLY A 471 -8.00 8.41 4.99
C GLY A 471 -8.64 7.15 4.40
N GLY A 472 -8.26 6.76 3.19
CA GLY A 472 -8.94 5.74 2.39
C GLY A 472 -9.78 6.36 1.27
N ILE A 473 -10.24 5.49 0.36
CA ILE A 473 -11.07 5.87 -0.79
C ILE A 473 -12.53 5.65 -0.38
N PRO A 474 -13.34 6.71 -0.19
CA PRO A 474 -14.76 6.53 0.10
C PRO A 474 -15.47 5.91 -1.12
N PRO A 475 -16.56 5.15 -0.93
CA PRO A 475 -17.41 4.68 -2.03
C PRO A 475 -18.31 5.82 -2.58
N GLY A 476 -19.01 5.54 -3.68
CA GLY A 476 -20.04 6.43 -4.23
C GLY A 476 -19.57 7.47 -5.27
N THR A 477 -20.54 8.03 -5.99
CA THR A 477 -20.30 8.99 -7.07
C THR A 477 -19.98 10.39 -6.56
N ASN A 478 -20.66 10.83 -5.49
CA ASN A 478 -20.35 12.09 -4.81
C ASN A 478 -19.58 11.78 -3.52
N ILE A 479 -18.53 12.54 -3.27
CA ILE A 479 -17.67 12.33 -2.10
C ILE A 479 -17.72 13.55 -1.19
N ARG A 480 -17.67 13.33 0.12
CA ARG A 480 -17.65 14.43 1.10
C ARG A 480 -16.23 14.96 1.25
N LEU A 481 -16.01 16.20 0.85
CA LEU A 481 -14.75 16.90 1.07
C LEU A 481 -14.85 17.80 2.29
N ILE A 482 -13.75 17.88 3.03
CA ILE A 482 -13.56 18.80 4.15
C ILE A 482 -12.37 19.70 3.84
N HIS A 483 -12.57 21.01 3.93
CA HIS A 483 -11.55 22.02 3.70
C HIS A 483 -11.15 22.67 5.00
N ILE A 484 -9.84 22.74 5.24
CA ILE A 484 -9.27 23.26 6.46
C ILE A 484 -8.00 24.09 6.13
N GLY A 485 -8.20 25.40 5.95
CA GLY A 485 -7.15 26.26 5.42
C GLY A 485 -6.74 25.75 4.03
N ASP A 486 -5.46 25.42 3.85
CA ASP A 486 -4.93 24.92 2.57
C ASP A 486 -5.01 23.38 2.43
N ASP A 487 -5.51 22.65 3.43
CA ASP A 487 -5.65 21.19 3.38
C ASP A 487 -7.09 20.79 3.02
N THR A 488 -7.24 19.91 2.03
CA THR A 488 -8.53 19.35 1.61
C THR A 488 -8.45 17.84 1.62
N GLN A 489 -9.46 17.18 2.20
CA GLN A 489 -9.48 15.72 2.34
C GLN A 489 -10.90 15.15 2.18
N ALA A 490 -11.00 13.97 1.58
CA ALA A 490 -12.22 13.18 1.61
C ALA A 490 -12.39 12.57 3.01
N CYS A 491 -13.40 13.00 3.77
CA CYS A 491 -13.59 12.55 5.15
C CYS A 491 -15.06 12.46 5.55
N GLY A 492 -15.43 11.28 6.08
CA GLY A 492 -16.77 11.00 6.61
C GLY A 492 -16.95 11.31 8.10
N GLY A 493 -15.92 11.83 8.79
CA GLY A 493 -15.96 12.07 10.24
C GLY A 493 -16.70 13.34 10.65
N THR A 494 -16.83 13.57 11.96
CA THR A 494 -17.29 14.87 12.49
C THR A 494 -16.11 15.83 12.67
N HIS A 495 -16.37 17.13 12.68
CA HIS A 495 -15.47 18.23 12.44
C HIS A 495 -15.95 19.49 13.21
N VAL A 496 -15.03 20.15 13.95
CA VAL A 496 -15.23 21.49 14.51
C VAL A 496 -15.51 22.54 13.42
N SER A 497 -16.15 23.65 13.78
CA SER A 497 -16.46 24.73 12.83
C SER A 497 -15.25 25.61 12.50
N ARG A 498 -14.28 25.67 13.43
CA ARG A 498 -13.05 26.45 13.30
C ARG A 498 -11.86 25.78 13.95
N THR A 499 -10.66 26.00 13.38
CA THR A 499 -9.42 25.37 13.87
C THR A 499 -9.09 25.74 15.32
N GLY A 500 -9.49 26.93 15.80
CA GLY A 500 -9.22 27.39 17.16
C GLY A 500 -9.99 26.63 18.24
N GLU A 501 -11.09 25.96 17.88
CA GLU A 501 -11.89 25.15 18.81
C GLU A 501 -11.17 23.85 19.22
N VAL A 502 -10.16 23.42 18.46
CA VAL A 502 -9.35 22.23 18.78
C VAL A 502 -8.52 22.44 20.05
N GLY A 503 -8.13 23.68 20.34
CA GLY A 503 -7.22 23.99 21.44
C GLY A 503 -5.79 23.51 21.20
N ALA A 504 -4.97 23.54 22.24
CA ALA A 504 -3.53 23.29 22.11
C ALA A 504 -3.25 21.83 21.72
N ILE A 505 -2.39 21.66 20.72
CA ILE A 505 -1.94 20.36 20.24
C ILE A 505 -0.61 20.01 20.91
N LYS A 506 -0.51 18.83 21.52
CA LYS A 506 0.72 18.32 22.14
C LYS A 506 1.07 16.94 21.60
N ILE A 507 2.28 16.78 21.06
CA ILE A 507 2.82 15.47 20.69
C ILE A 507 3.35 14.82 21.97
N ARG A 508 2.80 13.66 22.33
CA ARG A 508 3.18 12.93 23.56
C ARG A 508 4.38 12.02 23.34
N SER A 509 4.37 11.29 22.24
CA SER A 509 5.39 10.32 21.84
C SER A 509 5.38 10.15 20.33
N THR A 510 6.48 9.61 19.82
CA THR A 510 6.64 9.17 18.44
C THR A 510 7.41 7.86 18.48
N GLU A 511 6.92 6.83 17.79
CA GLU A 511 7.57 5.52 17.73
C GLU A 511 7.40 4.90 16.34
N PRO A 512 8.39 4.15 15.84
CA PRO A 512 8.19 3.29 14.68
C PRO A 512 7.16 2.21 15.02
N VAL A 513 6.20 2.00 14.12
CA VAL A 513 5.18 0.95 14.22
C VAL A 513 5.68 -0.32 13.55
#